data_AF-A0ABD0QZ96-F1
#
_entry.id   AF-A0ABD0QZ96-F1
#
_cell.length_a   1.000
_cell.length_b   1.000
_cell.length_c   1.000
_cell.angle_alpha   90.00
_cell.angle_beta   90.00
_cell.angle_gamma   90.00
#
_symmetry.space_group_name_H-M   'P 1'
#
loop_
_entity.id
_entity.type
_entity.pdbx_description
1 polymer ?
#
loop_
_entity_poly.entity_id
_entity_poly.type
_entity_poly.pdbx_seq_one_letter_code
_entity_poly.pdbx_strand_id
1 'polypeptide(L)'
;IKWFKNGSELHDGGSVKVVKESNHNTGQIKIQLKNAFGSIEALSSLIVLDKPGPPQGPLEVNESTSSVLELKWNPPKDDGGSEVTNYIIERQQVGQSTWKRVGDISASHLTFRDRNVSLGKRYTYRIYAENLEGISEAMETEKIMAGSLSKLFTAKFFILR
;
A
#
# COMPACT_ATOMS: atom_id res chain seq x y z
N ILE A 1 -6.58 -38.47 8.56
CA ILE A 1 -7.23 -37.44 7.71
C ILE A 1 -6.09 -36.80 6.97
N LYS A 2 -6.02 -36.95 5.65
CA LYS A 2 -4.87 -36.48 4.89
C LYS A 2 -5.17 -35.12 4.29
N TRP A 3 -4.21 -34.21 4.42
CA TRP A 3 -4.25 -32.87 3.88
C TRP A 3 -3.26 -32.79 2.72
N PHE A 4 -3.65 -32.15 1.63
CA PHE A 4 -2.82 -31.95 0.45
C PHE A 4 -2.82 -30.47 0.06
N LYS A 5 -1.67 -29.92 -0.34
CA LYS A 5 -1.54 -28.58 -0.94
C LYS A 5 -1.00 -28.74 -2.35
N ASN A 6 -1.71 -28.23 -3.35
CA ASN A 6 -1.31 -28.29 -4.77
C ASN A 6 -0.94 -29.71 -5.25
N GLY A 7 -1.59 -30.74 -4.71
CA GLY A 7 -1.37 -32.15 -5.07
C GLY A 7 -0.32 -32.91 -4.23
N SER A 8 0.47 -32.24 -3.40
CA SER A 8 1.43 -32.87 -2.48
C SER A 8 0.83 -33.06 -1.09
N GLU A 9 1.07 -34.22 -0.45
CA GLU A 9 0.64 -34.49 0.92
C GLU A 9 1.34 -33.53 1.88
N LEU A 10 0.56 -32.79 2.66
CA LEU A 10 0.99 -31.76 3.61
C LEU A 10 1.03 -32.30 5.04
N HIS A 11 0.04 -33.09 5.45
CA HIS A 11 -0.11 -33.55 6.84
C HIS A 11 -1.10 -34.72 6.96
N ASP A 12 -0.91 -35.60 7.95
CA ASP A 12 -1.89 -36.60 8.38
C ASP A 12 -2.30 -36.36 9.83
N GLY A 13 -3.56 -35.96 10.04
CA GLY A 13 -4.11 -35.64 11.36
C GLY A 13 -5.38 -34.79 11.30
N GLY A 14 -6.08 -34.66 12.43
CA GLY A 14 -7.39 -34.01 12.50
C GLY A 14 -7.42 -32.51 12.20
N SER A 15 -6.27 -31.84 12.18
CA SER A 15 -6.11 -30.43 11.83
C SER A 15 -4.75 -30.20 11.17
N VAL A 16 -4.61 -29.11 10.42
CA VAL A 16 -3.33 -28.66 9.86
C VAL A 16 -3.13 -27.18 10.21
N LYS A 17 -1.92 -26.82 10.65
CA LYS A 17 -1.50 -25.42 10.78
C LYS A 17 -0.69 -25.06 9.55
N VAL A 18 -1.14 -24.06 8.79
CA VAL A 18 -0.38 -23.53 7.67
C VAL A 18 0.40 -22.31 8.16
N VAL A 19 1.73 -22.39 8.16
CA VAL A 19 2.60 -21.27 8.50
C VAL A 19 2.71 -20.35 7.27
N LYS A 20 2.63 -19.03 7.48
CA LYS A 20 2.81 -18.03 6.42
C LYS A 20 4.29 -18.04 6.01
N GLU A 21 4.58 -18.67 4.87
CA GLU A 21 5.92 -18.73 4.28
C GLU A 21 6.16 -17.63 3.23
N SER A 22 5.09 -17.05 2.67
CA SER A 22 5.16 -15.89 1.77
C SER A 22 3.82 -15.16 1.65
N ASN A 23 3.85 -13.92 1.17
CA ASN A 23 2.71 -12.99 1.04
C ASN A 23 1.63 -13.50 0.05
N HIS A 24 1.87 -14.62 -0.63
CA HIS A 24 0.94 -15.20 -1.61
C HIS A 24 0.85 -16.71 -1.49
N ASN A 25 0.67 -17.24 -0.27
CA ASN A 25 0.27 -18.63 -0.10
C ASN A 25 -1.19 -18.83 -0.57
N THR A 26 -1.43 -18.66 -1.86
CA THR A 26 -2.67 -18.99 -2.55
C THR A 26 -2.58 -20.42 -3.07
N GLY A 27 -3.57 -21.24 -2.77
CA GLY A 27 -3.57 -22.62 -3.21
C GLY A 27 -4.84 -23.36 -2.82
N GLN A 28 -5.11 -24.46 -3.52
CA GLN A 28 -6.19 -25.36 -3.11
C GLN A 28 -5.65 -26.30 -2.06
N ILE A 29 -6.31 -26.33 -0.91
CA ILE A 29 -6.16 -27.38 0.08
C ILE A 29 -7.20 -28.45 -0.25
N LYS A 30 -6.73 -29.68 -0.45
CA LYS A 30 -7.58 -30.85 -0.57
C LYS A 30 -7.52 -31.63 0.73
N ILE A 31 -8.69 -31.94 1.28
CA ILE A 31 -8.87 -32.77 2.46
C ILE A 31 -9.40 -34.12 1.99
N GLN A 32 -8.70 -35.21 2.32
CA GLN A 32 -9.13 -36.56 1.98
C GLN A 32 -9.39 -37.38 3.24
N LEU A 33 -10.58 -37.97 3.30
CA LEU A 33 -11.00 -38.91 4.33
C LEU A 33 -11.15 -40.27 3.67
N LYS A 34 -10.32 -41.23 4.06
CA LYS A 34 -10.34 -42.60 3.54
C LYS A 34 -10.58 -43.58 4.67
N ASN A 35 -11.51 -44.51 4.47
CA ASN A 35 -11.71 -45.69 5.32
C ASN A 35 -11.76 -46.97 4.46
N ALA A 36 -12.04 -48.12 5.07
CA ALA A 36 -12.10 -49.42 4.37
C ALA A 36 -13.19 -49.51 3.29
N PHE A 37 -14.16 -48.59 3.31
CA PHE A 37 -15.34 -48.60 2.44
C PHE A 37 -15.32 -47.51 1.36
N GLY A 38 -14.32 -46.62 1.37
CA GLY A 38 -14.20 -45.59 0.34
C GLY A 38 -13.35 -44.39 0.75
N SER A 39 -13.33 -43.40 -0.14
CA SER A 39 -12.66 -42.11 0.07
C SER A 39 -13.61 -40.97 -0.30
N ILE A 40 -13.66 -39.93 0.53
CA ILE A 40 -14.30 -38.66 0.20
C ILE A 40 -13.25 -37.55 0.16
N GLU A 41 -13.50 -36.53 -0.66
CA GLU A 41 -12.61 -35.41 -0.89
C GLU A 41 -13.37 -34.10 -0.75
N ALA A 42 -12.78 -33.13 -0.03
CA ALA A 42 -13.27 -31.75 0.03
C ALA A 42 -12.17 -30.81 -0.45
N LEU A 43 -12.55 -29.81 -1.26
CA LEU A 43 -11.66 -28.77 -1.74
C LEU A 43 -11.96 -27.47 -1.00
N SER A 44 -10.93 -26.80 -0.51
CA SER A 44 -11.02 -25.45 0.04
C SER A 44 -9.94 -24.56 -0.56
N SER A 45 -10.30 -23.34 -0.92
CA SER A 45 -9.31 -22.31 -1.25
C SER A 45 -8.65 -21.84 0.03
N LEU A 46 -7.31 -21.83 0.05
CA LEU A 46 -6.53 -21.12 1.06
C LEU A 46 -6.12 -19.77 0.45
N ILE A 47 -6.52 -18.69 1.12
CA ILE A 47 -6.06 -17.34 0.83
C ILE A 47 -5.39 -16.84 2.11
N VAL A 48 -4.13 -16.42 1.99
CA VAL A 48 -3.41 -15.73 3.07
C VAL A 48 -3.46 -14.25 2.74
N LEU A 49 -4.01 -13.46 3.67
CA LEU A 49 -4.07 -12.01 3.55
C LEU A 49 -2.84 -11.38 4.19
N ASP A 50 -2.48 -10.20 3.70
CA ASP A 50 -1.39 -9.38 4.20
C ASP A 50 -1.74 -7.90 4.10
N LYS A 51 -0.95 -7.07 4.79
CA LYS A 51 -0.96 -5.62 4.57
C LYS A 51 -0.55 -5.32 3.12
N PRO A 52 -0.96 -4.16 2.55
CA PRO A 52 -0.57 -3.81 1.19
C PRO A 52 0.94 -3.56 1.07
N GLY A 53 1.44 -3.56 -0.16
CA GLY A 53 2.73 -2.95 -0.48
C GLY A 53 2.71 -1.43 -0.31
N PRO A 54 3.88 -0.75 -0.35
CA PRO A 54 3.92 0.71 -0.36
C PRO A 54 3.19 1.25 -1.60
N PRO A 55 2.59 2.46 -1.53
CA PRO A 55 2.14 3.17 -2.73
C PRO A 55 3.25 3.22 -3.80
N GLN A 56 2.87 3.37 -5.06
CA GLN A 56 3.83 3.44 -6.17
C GLN A 56 4.20 4.90 -6.50
N GLY A 57 5.45 5.08 -6.94
CA GLY A 57 6.13 6.38 -7.01
C GLY A 57 6.58 6.76 -8.42
N PRO A 58 7.21 7.95 -8.57
CA PRO A 58 7.52 8.89 -7.49
C PRO A 58 6.26 9.62 -6.99
N LEU A 59 6.27 10.02 -5.71
CA LEU A 59 5.22 10.86 -5.15
C LEU A 59 5.31 12.26 -5.77
N GLU A 60 4.36 12.57 -6.66
CA GLU A 60 4.27 13.83 -7.37
C GLU A 60 3.78 14.90 -6.40
N VAL A 61 4.58 15.95 -6.18
CA VAL A 61 4.17 17.12 -5.40
C VAL A 61 4.17 18.36 -6.27
N ASN A 62 3.00 18.95 -6.45
CA ASN A 62 2.79 20.18 -7.19
C ASN A 62 2.34 21.30 -6.26
N GLU A 63 2.72 22.51 -6.60
CA GLU A 63 2.28 23.69 -5.88
C GLU A 63 1.06 24.28 -6.60
N SER A 64 -0.10 24.24 -5.95
CA SER A 64 -1.33 24.82 -6.52
C SER A 64 -1.42 26.32 -6.23
N THR A 65 -0.97 26.74 -5.04
CA THR A 65 -0.83 28.14 -4.61
C THR A 65 0.33 28.25 -3.62
N SER A 66 0.76 29.45 -3.27
CA SER A 66 1.88 29.69 -2.33
C SER A 66 1.71 29.08 -0.92
N SER A 67 0.54 28.56 -0.59
CA SER A 67 0.20 27.92 0.69
C SER A 67 -0.48 26.55 0.54
N VAL A 68 -0.45 25.95 -0.66
CA VAL A 68 -1.08 24.65 -0.91
C VAL A 68 -0.16 23.75 -1.73
N LEU A 69 0.19 22.61 -1.15
CA LEU A 69 0.86 21.52 -1.85
C LEU A 69 -0.13 20.41 -2.19
N GLU A 70 -0.17 20.02 -3.45
CA GLU A 70 -0.96 18.92 -3.99
C GLU A 70 -0.07 17.70 -4.21
N LEU A 71 -0.37 16.63 -3.47
CA LEU A 71 0.28 15.33 -3.55
C LEU A 71 -0.51 14.43 -4.50
N LYS A 72 0.19 13.62 -5.29
CA LYS A 72 -0.39 12.59 -6.13
C LYS A 72 0.49 11.34 -6.15
N TRP A 73 -0.13 10.18 -6.00
CA TRP A 73 0.54 8.88 -5.96
C TRP A 73 -0.21 7.85 -6.81
N ASN A 74 0.38 6.67 -6.94
CA ASN A 74 -0.25 5.51 -7.56
C ASN A 74 -0.54 4.44 -6.49
N PRO A 75 -1.56 3.59 -6.69
CA PRO A 75 -1.87 2.51 -5.75
C PRO A 75 -0.70 1.52 -5.64
N PRO A 76 -0.62 0.74 -4.55
CA PRO A 76 0.36 -0.34 -4.44
C PRO A 76 0.28 -1.33 -5.61
N LYS A 77 1.40 -1.95 -5.95
CA LYS A 77 1.42 -3.03 -6.95
C LYS A 77 0.72 -4.30 -6.43
N ASP A 78 0.76 -4.48 -5.12
CA ASP A 78 0.20 -5.62 -4.41
C ASP A 78 -0.61 -5.09 -3.21
N ASP A 79 -1.85 -5.53 -3.09
CA ASP A 79 -2.77 -5.18 -2.02
C ASP A 79 -2.72 -6.19 -0.85
N GLY A 80 -1.88 -7.21 -0.94
CA GLY A 80 -1.80 -8.26 0.07
C GLY A 80 -3.02 -9.18 0.07
N GLY A 81 -3.83 -9.18 -0.99
CA GLY A 81 -5.02 -10.01 -1.13
C GLY A 81 -6.28 -9.45 -0.48
N SER A 82 -6.20 -8.25 0.13
CA SER A 82 -7.33 -7.52 0.70
C SER A 82 -7.33 -6.09 0.17
N GLU A 83 -8.48 -5.60 -0.26
CA GLU A 83 -8.57 -4.29 -0.93
C GLU A 83 -8.03 -3.16 -0.05
N VAL A 84 -7.27 -2.24 -0.67
CA VAL A 84 -6.84 -1.01 0.00
C VAL A 84 -8.09 -0.18 0.32
N THR A 85 -8.28 0.16 1.59
CA THR A 85 -9.42 0.93 2.09
C THR A 85 -9.14 2.44 2.09
N ASN A 86 -7.89 2.81 2.40
CA ASN A 86 -7.49 4.21 2.52
C ASN A 86 -5.97 4.40 2.39
N TYR A 87 -5.59 5.67 2.26
CA TYR A 87 -4.22 6.15 2.33
C TYR A 87 -4.04 7.07 3.52
N ILE A 88 -2.94 6.88 4.24
CA ILE A 88 -2.53 7.72 5.37
C ILE A 88 -1.42 8.63 4.89
N ILE A 89 -1.59 9.94 5.06
CA ILE A 89 -0.60 10.94 4.67
C ILE A 89 -0.04 11.58 5.93
N GLU A 90 1.28 11.54 6.04
CA GLU A 90 2.01 12.25 7.07
C GLU A 90 2.99 13.26 6.48
N ARG A 91 3.27 14.29 7.27
CA ARG A 91 4.17 15.37 6.92
C ARG A 91 5.13 15.66 8.07
N GLN A 92 6.39 15.89 7.73
CA GLN A 92 7.38 16.46 8.63
C GLN A 92 7.88 17.79 8.07
N GLN A 93 7.98 18.82 8.90
CA GLN A 93 8.67 20.06 8.53
C GLN A 93 10.16 19.91 8.82
N VAL A 94 11.03 20.29 7.89
CA VAL A 94 12.49 20.24 8.09
C VAL A 94 12.87 21.07 9.32
N GLY A 95 13.65 20.46 10.21
CA GLY A 95 14.01 21.01 11.52
C GLY A 95 13.08 20.59 12.67
N GLN A 96 11.98 19.92 12.38
CA GLN A 96 11.17 19.20 13.38
C GLN A 96 11.46 17.70 13.28
N SER A 97 11.47 17.01 14.42
CA SER A 97 11.66 15.55 14.48
C SER A 97 10.36 14.76 14.32
N THR A 98 9.21 15.41 14.47
CA THR A 98 7.90 14.75 14.51
C THR A 98 7.21 14.75 13.15
N TRP A 99 6.76 13.57 12.73
CA TRP A 99 5.77 13.43 11.67
C TRP A 99 4.37 13.77 12.20
N LYS A 100 3.54 14.40 11.37
CA LYS A 100 2.15 14.71 11.68
C LYS A 100 1.25 14.06 10.64
N ARG A 101 0.25 13.30 11.07
CA ARG A 101 -0.84 12.81 10.21
C ARG A 101 -1.66 14.01 9.75
N VAL A 102 -1.65 14.26 8.45
CA VAL A 102 -2.31 15.41 7.82
C VAL A 102 -3.52 15.01 6.98
N GLY A 103 -3.66 13.72 6.65
CA GLY A 103 -4.81 13.25 5.90
C GLY A 103 -5.02 11.74 6.00
N ASP A 104 -6.30 11.37 5.93
CA ASP A 104 -6.80 10.01 5.78
C ASP A 104 -7.79 10.02 4.62
N ILE A 105 -7.41 9.37 3.53
CA ILE A 105 -8.05 9.53 2.23
C ILE A 105 -8.55 8.19 1.76
N SER A 106 -9.83 8.10 1.39
CA SER A 106 -10.40 6.88 0.81
C SER A 106 -9.57 6.40 -0.38
N ALA A 107 -9.43 5.08 -0.55
CA ALA A 107 -8.67 4.49 -1.65
C ALA A 107 -9.19 4.87 -3.06
N SER A 108 -10.41 5.39 -3.15
CA SER A 108 -10.98 5.99 -4.37
C SER A 108 -10.28 7.27 -4.82
N HIS A 109 -9.46 7.88 -3.97
CA HIS A 109 -8.71 9.09 -4.25
C HIS A 109 -7.20 8.80 -4.18
N LEU A 110 -6.48 9.33 -5.17
CA LEU A 110 -5.02 9.21 -5.29
C LEU A 110 -4.34 10.58 -5.23
N THR A 111 -5.04 11.56 -4.69
CA THR A 111 -4.56 12.93 -4.55
C THR A 111 -4.91 13.49 -3.18
N PHE A 112 -4.08 14.41 -2.68
CA PHE A 112 -4.31 15.10 -1.41
C PHE A 112 -3.80 16.54 -1.48
N ARG A 113 -4.56 17.49 -0.94
CA ARG A 113 -4.16 18.91 -0.87
C ARG A 113 -3.89 19.32 0.57
N ASP A 114 -2.63 19.53 0.87
CA ASP A 114 -2.20 20.07 2.15
C ASP A 114 -2.24 21.60 2.11
N ARG A 115 -3.22 22.18 2.82
CA ARG A 115 -3.41 23.63 2.94
C ARG A 115 -2.75 24.24 4.19
N ASN A 116 -2.12 23.42 5.01
CA ASN A 116 -1.54 23.83 6.29
C ASN A 116 -0.02 23.98 6.20
N VAL A 117 0.50 24.35 5.03
CA VAL A 117 1.93 24.62 4.79
C VAL A 117 2.22 26.11 4.86
N SER A 118 3.44 26.46 5.28
CA SER A 118 3.88 27.85 5.37
C SER A 118 4.92 28.16 4.29
N LEU A 119 4.74 29.31 3.64
CA LEU A 119 5.66 29.85 2.63
C LEU A 119 7.12 29.83 3.12
N GLY A 120 8.02 29.36 2.26
CA GLY A 120 9.47 29.28 2.51
C GLY A 120 9.90 28.16 3.45
N LYS A 121 8.97 27.37 4.00
CA LYS A 121 9.30 26.18 4.79
C LYS A 121 9.48 24.96 3.89
N ARG A 122 10.33 24.04 4.34
CA ARG A 122 10.57 22.76 3.66
C ARG A 122 9.84 21.64 4.38
N TYR A 123 9.23 20.75 3.61
CA TYR A 123 8.46 19.61 4.11
C TYR A 123 8.91 18.32 3.43
N THR A 124 8.84 17.23 4.17
CA THR A 124 8.89 15.86 3.65
C THR A 124 7.53 15.24 3.87
N TYR A 125 7.03 14.52 2.88
CA TYR A 125 5.78 13.76 2.98
C TYR A 125 6.07 12.27 2.93
N ARG A 126 5.22 11.51 3.61
CA ARG A 126 5.16 10.06 3.45
C ARG A 126 3.73 9.58 3.37
N ILE A 127 3.49 8.59 2.52
CA ILE A 127 2.18 8.03 2.26
C ILE A 127 2.21 6.53 2.48
N TYR A 128 1.19 6.03 3.17
CA TYR A 128 0.95 4.62 3.42
C TYR A 128 -0.35 4.20 2.74
N ALA A 129 -0.43 2.94 2.34
CA ALA A 129 -1.68 2.27 1.98
C ALA A 129 -2.14 1.43 3.18
N GLU A 130 -3.45 1.35 3.40
CA GLU A 130 -4.05 0.58 4.48
C GLU A 130 -5.14 -0.32 3.91
N ASN A 131 -5.17 -1.58 4.36
CA ASN A 131 -6.29 -2.51 4.16
C ASN A 131 -6.71 -3.10 5.52
N LEU A 132 -7.62 -4.07 5.52
CA LEU A 132 -8.11 -4.72 6.74
C LEU A 132 -7.02 -5.44 7.55
N GLU A 133 -5.91 -5.83 6.91
CA GLU A 133 -4.80 -6.51 7.58
C GLU A 133 -3.76 -5.54 8.14
N GLY A 134 -3.76 -4.29 7.66
CA GLY A 134 -3.02 -3.19 8.27
C GLY A 134 -2.37 -2.23 7.29
N ILE A 135 -1.36 -1.53 7.81
CA ILE A 135 -0.71 -0.39 7.16
C ILE A 135 0.59 -0.85 6.48
N SER A 136 0.78 -0.44 5.24
CA SER A 136 1.95 -0.76 4.42
C SER A 136 3.23 -0.05 4.88
N GLU A 137 4.32 -0.26 4.14
CA GLU A 137 5.50 0.61 4.26
C GLU A 137 5.25 1.97 3.61
N ALA A 138 6.03 2.98 4.04
CA ALA A 138 5.85 4.34 3.57
C ALA A 138 6.52 4.56 2.20
N MET A 139 5.85 5.32 1.34
CA MET A 139 6.48 6.02 0.23
C MET A 139 6.80 7.45 0.66
N GLU A 140 8.07 7.85 0.62
CA GLU A 140 8.50 9.20 1.04
C GLU A 140 8.90 10.10 -0.14
N THR A 141 8.75 11.41 0.03
CA THR A 141 9.27 12.41 -0.91
C THR A 141 10.69 12.86 -0.55
N GLU A 142 11.37 13.48 -1.50
CA GLU A 142 12.42 14.45 -1.18
C GLU A 142 11.86 15.69 -0.45
N LYS A 143 12.76 16.52 0.09
CA LYS A 143 12.38 17.77 0.77
C LYS A 143 11.86 18.79 -0.24
N ILE A 144 10.64 19.27 -0.05
CA ILE A 144 9.96 20.23 -0.93
C ILE A 144 9.81 21.57 -0.22
N MET A 145 10.14 22.67 -0.89
CA MET A 145 9.92 24.03 -0.37
C MET A 145 8.55 24.55 -0.80
N ALA A 146 7.70 24.92 0.15
CA ALA A 146 6.45 25.61 -0.14
C ALA A 146 6.73 27.05 -0.60
N GLY A 147 6.05 27.46 -1.66
CA GLY A 147 6.14 28.73 -2.39
C GLY A 147 7.40 28.90 -3.22
N SER A 148 8.05 27.79 -3.58
CA SER A 148 9.14 27.83 -4.54
C SER A 148 8.55 27.85 -5.95
N LEU A 149 8.56 29.02 -6.59
CA LEU A 149 8.12 29.27 -7.98
C LEU A 149 8.84 28.41 -9.06
N SER A 150 9.63 27.42 -8.68
CA SER A 150 10.56 26.66 -9.52
C SER A 150 9.91 25.71 -10.52
N LYS A 151 8.59 25.48 -10.48
CA LYS A 151 7.89 24.68 -11.51
C LYS A 151 7.19 25.51 -12.60
N LEU A 152 7.08 26.84 -12.47
CA LEU A 152 6.45 27.70 -13.49
C LEU A 152 7.36 28.02 -14.70
N PHE A 153 8.64 27.64 -14.67
CA PHE A 153 9.62 28.04 -15.69
C PHE A 153 10.04 26.96 -16.70
N THR A 154 9.59 25.71 -16.60
CA THR A 154 9.99 24.68 -17.58
C THR A 154 9.11 24.63 -18.84
N ALA A 155 7.91 25.22 -18.83
CA ALA A 155 6.97 25.11 -19.96
C ALA A 155 6.92 26.32 -20.92
N LYS A 156 7.69 27.40 -20.68
CA LYS A 156 7.58 28.64 -21.47
C LYS A 156 8.69 28.89 -22.52
N PHE A 157 9.64 27.96 -22.70
CA PHE A 157 10.74 28.14 -23.67
C PHE A 157 10.65 27.27 -24.95
N PHE A 158 9.57 26.51 -25.16
CA PHE A 158 9.39 25.69 -26.37
C PHE A 158 8.44 26.26 -27.44
N ILE A 159 7.93 27.48 -27.27
CA ILE A 159 7.16 28.19 -28.31
C ILE A 159 7.79 29.56 -28.49
N LEU A 160 8.83 29.61 -29.32
CA LEU A 160 9.34 30.74 -30.12
C LEU A 160 10.79 30.44 -30.53
N ARG A 161 10.94 29.56 -31.53
CA ARG A 161 12.01 29.61 -32.53
C ARG A 161 11.43 29.20 -33.87
#